data_AF-B4JFL0-F1
#
_entry.id   AF-B4JFL0-F1
#
_cell.length_a   1.000
_cell.length_b   1.000
_cell.length_c   1.000
_cell.angle_alpha   90.00
_cell.angle_beta   90.00
_cell.angle_gamma   90.00
#
_symmetry.space_group_name_H-M   'P 1'
#
loop_
_entity.id
_entity.type
_entity.pdbx_description
1 polymer ?
#
loop_
_entity_poly.entity_id
_entity_poly.type
_entity_poly.pdbx_seq_one_letter_code
_entity_poly.pdbx_strand_id
1 'polypeptide(L)'
;MLSLDELLFRNFEDLKHFKFDDEKHSTITSREQRKTEESVEKCYDRFNHVQFTNPGASQLNRTQHLQYLEIMLHKLPWNYECLDSSRPWCIYWILQSSKLLGYNYDDKYLEDIVQFLIKCRAPTGGFGGGPGQYAHLAPTYAAVNSLCIIGTESAYRAIDRESLVRFLFSVRDVDGSFRLHVDGEIDVRGTYCAISCAKLTNMPESILSELFRGTADWIASCQTYEGGFGGAPDLEAHGGYTFCGIASLALLNEADKCDKKALLQWTLRRQMSYEGGFQGRTNKLVDGCYSFWVGATIPITQATLIGSSRDMDQTLFDVGAMQEYILLCCQKPNGGLIDKPGKPQDLYHTCYTLSGVSIAQHSECAHQPQVLGDPVNSLLPTHPLFNIPPNSVADALRYFSNNSNAKDSAYNEST
;
A
#
# COMPACT_ATOMS: atom_id res chain seq x y z
N MET A 1 -35.42 -4.17 -14.11
CA MET A 1 -34.70 -4.49 -12.86
C MET A 1 -33.35 -3.82 -12.96
N LEU A 2 -33.19 -2.66 -12.33
CA LEU A 2 -31.86 -2.09 -12.08
C LEU A 2 -31.19 -3.03 -11.07
N SER A 3 -30.00 -3.54 -11.38
CA SER A 3 -29.25 -4.39 -10.45
C SER A 3 -28.93 -3.60 -9.18
N LEU A 4 -28.97 -4.27 -8.03
CA LEU A 4 -28.70 -3.70 -6.71
C LEU A 4 -27.25 -3.15 -6.51
N ASP A 5 -26.41 -3.14 -7.54
CA ASP A 5 -24.94 -3.01 -7.41
C ASP A 5 -24.29 -1.89 -8.25
N GLU A 6 -25.05 -1.01 -8.91
CA GLU A 6 -24.42 0.11 -9.65
C GLU A 6 -24.00 1.23 -8.69
N LEU A 7 -22.68 1.48 -8.60
CA LEU A 7 -22.14 2.59 -7.83
C LEU A 7 -22.47 3.92 -8.52
N LEU A 8 -23.11 4.83 -7.79
CA LEU A 8 -23.45 6.17 -8.27
C LEU A 8 -22.65 7.22 -7.52
N PHE A 9 -22.35 8.33 -8.21
CA PHE A 9 -21.80 9.53 -7.56
C PHE A 9 -22.78 10.05 -6.52
N ARG A 10 -22.25 10.52 -5.38
CA ARG A 10 -23.07 11.06 -4.29
C ARG A 10 -23.69 12.39 -4.72
N ASN A 11 -24.83 12.73 -4.12
CA ASN A 11 -25.41 14.05 -4.31
C ASN A 11 -24.59 15.09 -3.53
N PHE A 12 -23.78 15.88 -4.23
CA PHE A 12 -22.89 16.86 -3.62
C PHE A 12 -23.61 18.01 -2.90
N GLU A 13 -24.89 18.27 -3.21
CA GLU A 13 -25.67 19.25 -2.45
C GLU A 13 -26.03 18.69 -1.06
N ASP A 14 -26.46 17.42 -1.01
CA ASP A 14 -26.77 16.74 0.25
C ASP A 14 -25.50 16.59 1.11
N LEU A 15 -24.33 16.43 0.49
CA LEU A 15 -23.05 16.34 1.21
C LEU A 15 -22.74 17.60 2.03
N LYS A 16 -23.26 18.78 1.68
CA LYS A 16 -23.01 20.03 2.42
C LYS A 16 -23.47 19.96 3.88
N HIS A 17 -24.40 19.07 4.21
CA HIS A 17 -24.82 18.79 5.59
C HIS A 17 -23.75 18.08 6.43
N PHE A 18 -22.74 17.47 5.81
CA PHE A 18 -21.63 16.77 6.47
C PHE A 18 -20.35 17.60 6.61
N LYS A 19 -20.39 18.89 6.23
CA LYS A 19 -19.25 19.79 6.44
C LYS A 19 -18.89 19.90 7.91
N PHE A 20 -17.60 20.09 8.19
CA PHE A 20 -17.09 20.20 9.55
C PHE A 20 -17.68 21.42 10.27
N ASP A 21 -18.36 21.14 11.39
CA ASP A 21 -18.77 22.16 12.36
C ASP A 21 -17.70 22.29 13.45
N ASP A 22 -17.17 23.50 13.64
CA ASP A 22 -16.20 23.76 14.72
C ASP A 22 -16.88 24.16 16.02
N GLU A 23 -18.22 24.11 16.08
CA GLU A 23 -19.03 24.44 17.24
C GLU A 23 -18.71 25.84 17.80
N LYS A 24 -18.32 26.78 16.93
CA LYS A 24 -17.86 28.14 17.26
C LYS A 24 -16.52 28.19 18.00
N HIS A 25 -15.73 27.12 17.98
CA HIS A 25 -14.42 27.00 18.60
C HIS A 25 -13.32 26.81 17.53
N SER A 26 -12.87 27.93 16.95
CA SER A 26 -11.84 27.90 15.92
C SER A 26 -10.45 27.52 16.46
N THR A 27 -9.87 26.46 15.88
CA THR A 27 -8.52 26.00 16.15
C THR A 27 -7.71 25.91 14.84
N ILE A 28 -6.43 25.57 14.92
CA ILE A 28 -5.64 25.30 13.71
C ILE A 28 -6.27 24.13 12.94
N THR A 29 -6.63 23.06 13.64
CA THR A 29 -7.30 21.89 13.06
C THR A 29 -8.58 22.27 12.30
N SER A 30 -9.50 23.01 12.94
CA SER A 30 -10.77 23.34 12.30
C SER A 30 -10.61 24.25 11.09
N ARG A 31 -9.66 25.21 11.14
CA ARG A 31 -9.37 26.09 9.99
C ARG A 31 -8.78 25.31 8.82
N GLU A 32 -7.87 24.38 9.06
CA GLU A 32 -7.28 23.57 7.99
C GLU A 32 -8.28 22.55 7.42
N GLN A 33 -9.16 21.99 8.25
CA GLN A 33 -10.25 21.12 7.78
C GLN A 33 -11.19 21.89 6.85
N ARG A 34 -11.68 23.07 7.26
CA ARG A 34 -12.53 23.92 6.42
C ARG A 34 -11.89 24.27 5.08
N LYS A 35 -10.61 24.69 5.08
CA LYS A 35 -9.88 24.97 3.84
C LYS A 35 -9.79 23.76 2.92
N THR A 36 -9.65 22.57 3.51
CA THR A 36 -9.60 21.31 2.75
C THR A 36 -10.96 21.00 2.14
N GLU A 37 -12.04 21.10 2.92
CA GLU A 37 -13.42 20.94 2.44
C GLU A 37 -13.74 21.93 1.31
N GLU A 38 -13.38 23.21 1.46
CA GLU A 38 -13.55 24.23 0.41
C GLU A 38 -12.79 23.88 -0.89
N SER A 39 -11.64 23.21 -0.78
CA SER A 39 -10.85 22.80 -1.95
C SER A 39 -11.46 21.59 -2.66
N VAL A 40 -12.06 20.67 -1.90
CA VAL A 40 -12.75 19.48 -2.41
C VAL A 40 -14.11 19.86 -3.01
N GLU A 41 -14.85 20.76 -2.37
CA GLU A 41 -16.11 21.29 -2.86
C GLU A 41 -15.96 21.89 -4.26
N LYS A 42 -14.88 22.63 -4.52
CA LYS A 42 -14.59 23.17 -5.86
C LYS A 42 -14.43 22.07 -6.92
N CYS A 43 -13.89 20.92 -6.56
CA CYS A 43 -13.79 19.77 -7.46
C CYS A 43 -15.17 19.17 -7.75
N TYR A 44 -16.00 19.01 -6.71
CA TYR A 44 -17.36 18.48 -6.84
C TYR A 44 -18.29 19.42 -7.63
N ASP A 45 -18.25 20.73 -7.34
CA ASP A 45 -18.97 21.76 -8.09
C ASP A 45 -18.58 21.74 -9.57
N ARG A 46 -17.26 21.65 -9.84
CA ARG A 46 -16.76 21.53 -11.22
C ARG A 46 -17.34 20.31 -11.91
N PHE A 47 -17.34 19.14 -11.25
CA PHE A 47 -17.92 17.93 -11.82
C PHE A 47 -19.41 18.09 -12.12
N ASN A 48 -20.19 18.64 -11.18
CA ASN A 48 -21.61 18.92 -11.37
C ASN A 48 -21.90 19.79 -12.60
N HIS A 49 -21.04 20.78 -12.87
CA HIS A 49 -21.18 21.65 -14.03
C HIS A 49 -20.86 20.97 -15.36
N VAL A 50 -19.97 19.97 -15.38
CA VAL A 50 -19.44 19.39 -16.62
C VAL A 50 -19.89 17.96 -16.90
N GLN A 51 -20.46 17.23 -15.94
CA GLN A 51 -20.79 15.80 -16.08
C GLN A 51 -21.67 15.47 -17.30
N PHE A 52 -22.58 16.39 -17.68
CA PHE A 52 -23.47 16.21 -18.84
C PHE A 52 -22.87 16.69 -20.17
N THR A 53 -21.76 17.43 -20.16
CA THR A 53 -21.12 18.00 -21.36
C THR A 53 -19.75 17.40 -21.65
N ASN A 54 -19.12 16.78 -20.65
CA ASN A 54 -17.83 16.10 -20.74
C ASN A 54 -17.94 14.72 -20.06
N PRO A 55 -18.29 13.67 -20.81
CA PRO A 55 -18.34 12.30 -20.30
C PRO A 55 -17.01 11.82 -19.68
N GLY A 56 -15.88 12.40 -20.12
CA GLY A 56 -14.56 12.08 -19.58
C GLY A 56 -14.28 12.69 -18.19
N ALA A 57 -15.17 13.50 -17.63
CA ALA A 57 -14.94 14.17 -16.34
C ALA A 57 -14.87 13.21 -15.15
N SER A 58 -15.50 12.04 -15.25
CA SER A 58 -15.47 10.96 -14.27
C SER A 58 -14.48 9.84 -14.62
N GLN A 59 -13.70 9.99 -15.70
CA GLN A 59 -12.77 8.95 -16.14
C GLN A 59 -11.42 9.06 -15.40
N LEU A 60 -10.83 7.91 -15.13
CA LEU A 60 -9.43 7.80 -14.75
C LEU A 60 -8.58 8.14 -15.97
N ASN A 61 -7.67 9.10 -15.83
CA ASN A 61 -6.78 9.58 -16.90
C ASN A 61 -5.64 8.59 -17.16
N ARG A 62 -5.98 7.33 -17.46
CA ARG A 62 -5.07 6.18 -17.57
C ARG A 62 -3.88 6.47 -18.47
N THR A 63 -4.13 6.99 -19.68
CA THR A 63 -3.08 7.30 -20.64
C THR A 63 -2.11 8.33 -20.10
N GLN A 64 -2.60 9.40 -19.46
CA GLN A 64 -1.75 10.44 -18.90
C GLN A 64 -0.96 9.92 -17.70
N HIS A 65 -1.57 9.10 -16.84
CA HIS A 65 -0.85 8.46 -15.73
C HIS A 65 0.27 7.54 -16.23
N LEU A 66 0.02 6.72 -17.27
CA LEU A 66 1.04 5.87 -17.87
C LEU A 66 2.19 6.69 -18.49
N GLN A 67 1.88 7.76 -19.23
CA GLN A 67 2.90 8.67 -19.76
C GLN A 67 3.75 9.31 -18.66
N TYR A 68 3.12 9.74 -17.56
CA TYR A 68 3.84 10.25 -16.40
C TYR A 68 4.79 9.21 -15.81
N LEU A 69 4.31 7.97 -15.61
CA LEU A 69 5.11 6.88 -15.06
C LEU A 69 6.29 6.49 -15.96
N GLU A 70 6.08 6.44 -17.27
CA GLU A 70 7.12 6.16 -18.27
C GLU A 70 8.23 7.22 -18.24
N ILE A 71 7.87 8.51 -18.24
CA ILE A 71 8.83 9.61 -18.13
C ILE A 71 9.66 9.50 -16.84
N MET A 72 8.98 9.24 -15.71
CA MET A 72 9.61 9.17 -14.40
C MET A 72 10.53 7.95 -14.23
N LEU A 73 10.26 6.85 -14.94
CA LEU A 73 11.13 5.67 -14.93
C LEU A 73 12.43 5.91 -15.71
N HIS A 74 12.36 6.65 -16.81
CA HIS A 74 13.53 7.00 -17.61
C HIS A 74 14.41 8.06 -16.95
N LYS A 75 13.81 9.15 -16.45
CA LYS A 75 14.57 10.26 -15.87
C LYS A 75 13.74 11.00 -14.83
N LEU A 76 14.16 10.88 -13.58
CA LEU A 76 13.63 11.69 -12.49
C LEU A 76 14.10 13.14 -12.63
N PRO A 77 13.24 14.13 -12.33
CA PRO A 77 13.63 15.53 -12.28
C PRO A 77 14.51 15.82 -11.05
N TRP A 78 15.26 16.92 -11.08
CA TRP A 78 16.25 17.28 -10.05
C TRP A 78 15.67 17.34 -8.63
N ASN A 79 14.39 17.70 -8.48
CA ASN A 79 13.73 17.76 -7.17
C ASN A 79 13.47 16.38 -6.53
N TYR A 80 13.83 15.28 -7.20
CA TYR A 80 13.88 13.92 -6.64
C TYR A 80 15.23 13.58 -6.00
N GLU A 81 16.19 14.51 -5.94
CA GLU A 81 17.43 14.34 -5.17
C GLU A 81 17.17 13.98 -3.71
N CYS A 82 16.06 14.47 -3.12
CA CYS A 82 15.63 14.08 -1.77
C CYS A 82 15.24 12.60 -1.63
N LEU A 83 15.09 11.88 -2.74
CA LEU A 83 14.77 10.46 -2.82
C LEU A 83 15.93 9.63 -3.38
N ASP A 84 17.17 10.15 -3.39
CA ASP A 84 18.34 9.37 -3.84
C ASP A 84 18.61 8.14 -2.93
N SER A 85 18.15 8.18 -1.67
CA SER A 85 18.13 7.03 -0.75
C SER A 85 16.84 6.19 -0.83
N SER A 86 16.03 6.40 -1.86
CA SER A 86 14.74 5.74 -2.06
C SER A 86 14.50 5.34 -3.52
N ARG A 87 15.56 5.06 -4.29
CA ARG A 87 15.41 4.72 -5.72
C ARG A 87 14.68 3.38 -5.94
N PRO A 88 14.88 2.32 -5.13
CA PRO A 88 14.03 1.14 -5.18
C PRO A 88 12.55 1.44 -4.91
N TRP A 89 12.23 2.44 -4.07
CA TRP A 89 10.84 2.89 -3.88
C TRP A 89 10.27 3.52 -5.14
N CYS A 90 11.01 4.39 -5.81
CA CYS A 90 10.58 4.96 -7.10
C CYS A 90 10.25 3.86 -8.11
N ILE A 91 11.11 2.83 -8.21
CA ILE A 91 10.89 1.68 -9.11
C ILE A 91 9.63 0.93 -8.71
N TYR A 92 9.49 0.55 -7.44
CA TYR A 92 8.30 -0.15 -6.95
C TYR A 92 7.02 0.63 -7.22
N TRP A 93 6.99 1.92 -6.89
CA TRP A 93 5.82 2.77 -7.10
C TRP A 93 5.44 2.84 -8.57
N ILE A 94 6.42 2.93 -9.47
CA ILE A 94 6.16 2.95 -10.90
C ILE A 94 5.63 1.61 -11.39
N LEU A 95 6.33 0.52 -11.10
CA LEU A 95 5.96 -0.81 -11.58
C LEU A 95 4.58 -1.22 -11.07
N GLN A 96 4.29 -0.99 -9.80
CA GLN A 96 2.99 -1.31 -9.21
C GLN A 96 1.87 -0.46 -9.82
N SER A 97 2.08 0.85 -9.97
CA SER A 97 1.10 1.73 -10.63
C SER A 97 0.81 1.28 -12.07
N SER A 98 1.85 0.95 -12.84
CA SER A 98 1.72 0.48 -14.22
C SER A 98 0.98 -0.85 -14.31
N LYS A 99 1.25 -1.81 -13.40
CA LYS A 99 0.50 -3.07 -13.33
C LYS A 99 -0.97 -2.84 -13.00
N LEU A 100 -1.30 -2.01 -12.02
CA LEU A 100 -2.69 -1.66 -11.70
C LEU A 100 -3.42 -1.05 -12.90
N LEU A 101 -2.71 -0.27 -13.71
CA LEU A 101 -3.20 0.33 -14.95
C LEU A 101 -3.19 -0.65 -16.16
N GLY A 102 -2.83 -1.91 -15.96
CA GLY A 102 -2.83 -2.94 -17.00
C GLY A 102 -1.69 -2.83 -18.01
N TYR A 103 -0.60 -2.16 -17.65
CA TYR A 103 0.55 -1.94 -18.53
C TYR A 103 1.77 -2.77 -18.11
N ASN A 104 2.46 -3.33 -19.11
CA ASN A 104 3.72 -4.06 -18.96
C ASN A 104 4.80 -3.36 -19.77
N TYR A 105 5.94 -3.09 -19.14
CA TYR A 105 7.14 -2.62 -19.84
C TYR A 105 7.78 -3.75 -20.64
N ASP A 106 8.61 -3.41 -21.63
CA ASP A 106 9.34 -4.39 -22.41
C ASP A 106 10.39 -5.14 -21.58
N ASP A 107 10.67 -6.39 -21.98
CA ASP A 107 11.55 -7.31 -21.23
C ASP A 107 12.96 -6.75 -21.05
N LYS A 108 13.47 -6.00 -22.03
CA LYS A 108 14.80 -5.41 -21.94
C LYS A 108 14.84 -4.35 -20.84
N TYR A 109 13.82 -3.51 -20.77
CA TYR A 109 13.71 -2.47 -19.77
C TYR A 109 13.52 -3.04 -18.36
N LEU A 110 12.73 -4.11 -18.24
CA LEU A 110 12.59 -4.84 -16.98
C LEU A 110 13.93 -5.46 -16.54
N GLU A 111 14.73 -6.00 -17.48
CA GLU A 111 16.06 -6.52 -17.16
C GLU A 111 17.04 -5.42 -16.73
N ASP A 112 17.00 -4.23 -17.35
CA ASP A 112 17.80 -3.08 -16.90
C ASP A 112 17.47 -2.67 -15.45
N ILE A 113 16.19 -2.76 -15.06
CA ILE A 113 15.74 -2.55 -13.68
C ILE A 113 16.31 -3.64 -12.75
N VAL A 114 16.26 -4.91 -13.15
CA VAL A 114 16.88 -6.02 -12.39
C VAL A 114 18.36 -5.73 -12.14
N GLN A 115 19.11 -5.37 -13.19
CA GLN A 115 20.53 -5.05 -13.08
C GLN A 115 20.80 -3.83 -12.19
N PHE A 116 19.93 -2.82 -12.23
CA PHE A 116 20.02 -1.68 -11.31
C PHE A 116 19.78 -2.09 -9.85
N LEU A 117 18.75 -2.90 -9.57
CA LEU A 117 18.45 -3.38 -8.21
C LEU A 117 19.57 -4.28 -7.68
N ILE A 118 20.20 -5.11 -8.52
CA ILE A 118 21.40 -5.88 -8.15
C ILE A 118 22.51 -4.96 -7.65
N LYS A 119 22.73 -3.81 -8.31
CA LYS A 119 23.73 -2.81 -7.86
C LYS A 119 23.36 -2.14 -6.54
N CYS A 120 22.09 -2.12 -6.17
CA CYS A 120 21.61 -1.61 -4.88
C CYS A 120 21.70 -2.66 -3.76
N ARG A 121 22.01 -3.93 -4.07
CA ARG A 121 22.17 -4.97 -3.05
C ARG A 121 23.42 -4.70 -2.21
N ALA A 122 23.27 -4.70 -0.89
CA ALA A 122 24.41 -4.49 -0.01
C ALA A 122 25.25 -5.78 0.14
N PRO A 123 26.58 -5.67 0.34
CA PRO A 123 27.43 -6.84 0.62
C PRO A 123 27.01 -7.62 1.87
N THR A 124 26.37 -6.95 2.82
CA THR A 124 25.86 -7.53 4.08
C THR A 124 24.50 -8.22 3.93
N GLY A 125 23.90 -8.20 2.73
CA GLY A 125 22.53 -8.65 2.49
C GLY A 125 21.51 -7.53 2.59
N GLY A 126 20.33 -7.74 1.98
CA GLY A 126 19.34 -6.68 1.80
C GLY A 126 19.70 -5.69 0.67
N PHE A 127 18.86 -4.69 0.48
CA PHE A 127 19.05 -3.63 -0.52
C PHE A 127 19.13 -2.26 0.16
N GLY A 128 19.98 -1.39 -0.37
CA GLY A 128 20.06 0.02 0.00
C GLY A 128 19.24 0.92 -0.92
N GLY A 129 19.19 2.21 -0.58
CA GLY A 129 18.43 3.22 -1.32
C GLY A 129 18.96 3.55 -2.72
N GLY A 130 20.18 3.12 -3.01
CA GLY A 130 20.88 3.27 -4.29
C GLY A 130 22.22 2.52 -4.27
N PRO A 131 22.95 2.42 -5.40
CA PRO A 131 24.21 1.70 -5.46
C PRO A 131 25.24 2.23 -4.46
N GLY A 132 25.83 1.32 -3.68
CA GLY A 132 26.83 1.63 -2.65
C GLY A 132 26.26 2.13 -1.31
N GLN A 133 24.95 2.30 -1.17
CA GLN A 133 24.33 2.65 0.11
C GLN A 133 24.13 1.41 1.00
N TYR A 134 24.04 1.63 2.32
CA TYR A 134 23.79 0.57 3.28
C TYR A 134 22.41 -0.06 3.11
N ALA A 135 22.30 -1.34 3.49
CA ALA A 135 21.03 -2.04 3.49
C ALA A 135 20.04 -1.41 4.47
N HIS A 136 18.78 -1.35 4.04
CA HIS A 136 17.69 -0.81 4.83
C HIS A 136 16.40 -1.57 4.46
N LEU A 137 15.55 -1.88 5.45
CA LEU A 137 14.35 -2.69 5.28
C LEU A 137 13.35 -2.05 4.31
N ALA A 138 13.18 -0.72 4.34
CA ALA A 138 12.32 -0.02 3.39
C ALA A 138 12.70 -0.22 1.90
N PRO A 139 13.91 0.13 1.41
CA PRO A 139 14.30 -0.20 0.04
C PRO A 139 14.48 -1.70 -0.21
N THR A 140 14.73 -2.53 0.81
CA THR A 140 14.69 -4.00 0.69
C THR A 140 13.29 -4.49 0.33
N TYR A 141 12.24 -4.02 1.02
CA TYR A 141 10.85 -4.28 0.69
C TYR A 141 10.52 -3.85 -0.74
N ALA A 142 10.89 -2.60 -1.10
CA ALA A 142 10.60 -2.07 -2.42
C ALA A 142 11.32 -2.85 -3.53
N ALA A 143 12.58 -3.24 -3.32
CA ALA A 143 13.34 -4.04 -4.28
C ALA A 143 12.77 -5.45 -4.43
N VAL A 144 12.46 -6.15 -3.33
CA VAL A 144 11.86 -7.50 -3.37
C VAL A 144 10.51 -7.45 -4.09
N ASN A 145 9.63 -6.51 -3.75
CA ASN A 145 8.35 -6.35 -4.45
C ASN A 145 8.53 -6.04 -5.93
N SER A 146 9.47 -5.15 -6.30
CA SER A 146 9.76 -4.83 -7.70
C SER A 146 10.21 -6.06 -8.49
N LEU A 147 11.09 -6.88 -7.91
CA LEU A 147 11.59 -8.11 -8.53
C LEU A 147 10.48 -9.16 -8.66
N CYS A 148 9.58 -9.26 -7.68
CA CYS A 148 8.39 -10.12 -7.77
C CYS A 148 7.38 -9.62 -8.81
N ILE A 149 7.21 -8.31 -8.98
CA ILE A 149 6.37 -7.72 -10.03
C ILE A 149 6.95 -8.02 -11.43
N ILE A 150 8.28 -7.96 -11.59
CA ILE A 150 8.97 -8.31 -12.83
C ILE A 150 8.80 -9.80 -13.13
N GLY A 151 9.00 -10.66 -12.13
CA GLY A 151 8.60 -12.06 -12.16
C GLY A 151 9.41 -12.96 -13.11
N THR A 152 10.53 -12.49 -13.66
CA THR A 152 11.46 -13.29 -14.46
C THR A 152 12.40 -14.10 -13.56
N GLU A 153 13.00 -15.16 -14.10
CA GLU A 153 14.01 -15.94 -13.38
C GLU A 153 15.22 -15.08 -12.97
N SER A 154 15.65 -14.14 -13.81
CA SER A 154 16.72 -13.18 -13.47
C SER A 154 16.33 -12.29 -12.29
N ALA A 155 15.10 -11.79 -12.26
CA ALA A 155 14.58 -10.98 -11.17
C ALA A 155 14.54 -11.76 -9.85
N TYR A 156 14.04 -13.00 -9.85
CA TYR A 156 14.03 -13.81 -8.64
C TYR A 156 15.44 -14.16 -8.16
N ARG A 157 16.39 -14.45 -9.07
CA ARG A 157 17.80 -14.72 -8.73
C ARG A 157 18.55 -13.50 -8.18
N ALA A 158 18.09 -12.29 -8.49
CA ALA A 158 18.66 -11.08 -7.90
C ALA A 158 18.47 -11.04 -6.37
N ILE A 159 17.44 -11.72 -5.85
CA ILE A 159 17.18 -11.90 -4.42
C ILE A 159 18.05 -13.04 -3.89
N ASP A 160 19.20 -12.69 -3.32
CA ASP A 160 20.02 -13.64 -2.57
C ASP A 160 19.39 -13.89 -1.19
N ARG A 161 18.67 -15.01 -1.06
CA ARG A 161 17.96 -15.42 0.16
C ARG A 161 18.91 -15.58 1.36
N GLU A 162 20.12 -16.07 1.14
CA GLU A 162 21.06 -16.35 2.24
C GLU A 162 21.61 -15.06 2.84
N SER A 163 21.99 -14.09 2.00
CA SER A 163 22.37 -12.77 2.50
C SER A 163 21.17 -11.99 3.05
N LEU A 164 19.98 -12.11 2.44
CA LEU A 164 18.77 -11.50 2.98
C LEU A 164 18.47 -11.99 4.40
N VAL A 165 18.49 -13.30 4.65
CA VAL A 165 18.30 -13.86 6.00
C VAL A 165 19.29 -13.27 7.00
N ARG A 166 20.58 -13.20 6.64
CA ARG A 166 21.62 -12.61 7.49
C ARG A 166 21.33 -11.15 7.83
N PHE A 167 20.89 -10.36 6.85
CA PHE A 167 20.50 -8.97 7.08
C PHE A 167 19.28 -8.86 8.01
N LEU A 168 18.24 -9.67 7.79
CA LEU A 168 17.04 -9.66 8.64
C LEU A 168 17.38 -9.98 10.10
N PHE A 169 18.26 -10.96 10.35
CA PHE A 169 18.75 -11.23 11.71
C PHE A 169 19.59 -10.09 12.28
N SER A 170 20.40 -9.40 11.47
CA SER A 170 21.25 -8.29 11.97
C SER A 170 20.48 -7.06 12.43
N VAL A 171 19.22 -6.93 12.01
CA VAL A 171 18.34 -5.80 12.38
C VAL A 171 17.20 -6.23 13.30
N ARG A 172 17.13 -7.50 13.69
CA ARG A 172 16.18 -8.01 14.68
C ARG A 172 16.66 -7.69 16.09
N ASP A 173 15.80 -7.11 16.93
CA ASP A 173 16.09 -6.84 18.33
C ASP A 173 15.56 -7.94 19.27
N VAL A 174 15.99 -7.91 20.54
CA VAL A 174 15.69 -8.95 21.54
C VAL A 174 14.21 -9.00 21.94
N ASP A 175 13.51 -7.87 21.86
CA ASP A 175 12.08 -7.73 22.17
C ASP A 175 11.16 -8.19 21.03
N GLY A 176 11.73 -8.60 19.89
CA GLY A 176 11.00 -9.04 18.70
C GLY A 176 10.74 -7.93 17.68
N SER A 177 11.15 -6.69 17.97
CA SER A 177 11.11 -5.58 17.02
C SER A 177 12.21 -5.66 15.96
N PHE A 178 12.09 -4.84 14.92
CA PHE A 178 13.09 -4.75 13.85
C PHE A 178 13.51 -3.30 13.63
N ARG A 179 14.81 -3.05 13.63
CA ARG A 179 15.42 -1.79 13.19
C ARG A 179 15.31 -1.68 11.67
N LEU A 180 15.09 -0.48 11.16
CA LEU A 180 14.99 -0.25 9.72
C LEU A 180 16.34 -0.49 9.01
N HIS A 181 17.46 -0.28 9.68
CA HIS A 181 18.80 -0.67 9.25
C HIS A 181 19.68 -0.92 10.47
N VAL A 182 20.92 -1.38 10.28
CA VAL A 182 21.88 -1.53 11.40
C VAL A 182 22.06 -0.19 12.10
N ASP A 183 21.87 -0.16 13.41
CA ASP A 183 21.86 1.04 14.28
C ASP A 183 20.77 2.09 13.95
N GLY A 184 19.78 1.72 13.15
CA GLY A 184 18.66 2.58 12.76
C GLY A 184 17.54 2.64 13.80
N GLU A 185 16.49 3.37 13.44
CA GLU A 185 15.26 3.49 14.21
C GLU A 185 14.46 2.19 14.25
N ILE A 186 13.63 2.04 15.28
CA ILE A 186 12.70 0.92 15.45
C ILE A 186 11.29 1.46 15.33
N ASP A 187 10.53 0.89 14.41
CA ASP A 187 9.08 1.00 14.37
C ASP A 187 8.49 -0.14 13.52
N VAL A 188 7.16 -0.24 13.51
CA VAL A 188 6.41 -1.32 12.87
C VAL A 188 6.63 -1.41 11.35
N ARG A 189 7.18 -0.36 10.69
CA ARG A 189 7.57 -0.44 9.28
C ARG A 189 8.67 -1.47 9.07
N GLY A 190 9.67 -1.49 9.97
CA GLY A 190 10.75 -2.47 9.94
C GLY A 190 10.20 -3.88 10.02
N THR A 191 9.35 -4.11 11.00
CA THR A 191 8.68 -5.41 11.20
C THR A 191 7.90 -5.87 9.97
N TYR A 192 7.05 -5.01 9.41
CA TYR A 192 6.29 -5.36 8.20
C TYR A 192 7.19 -5.63 7.00
N CYS A 193 8.21 -4.78 6.75
CA CYS A 193 9.14 -4.98 5.66
C CYS A 193 9.90 -6.30 5.78
N ALA A 194 10.36 -6.66 6.99
CA ALA A 194 11.06 -7.91 7.25
C ALA A 194 10.16 -9.13 7.02
N ILE A 195 8.94 -9.12 7.58
CA ILE A 195 7.96 -10.21 7.43
C ILE A 195 7.55 -10.36 5.96
N SER A 196 7.23 -9.25 5.28
CA SER A 196 6.86 -9.26 3.87
C SER A 196 7.94 -9.89 3.00
N CYS A 197 9.20 -9.48 3.15
CA CYS A 197 10.31 -10.04 2.40
C CYS A 197 10.51 -11.53 2.70
N ALA A 198 10.49 -11.93 3.98
CA ALA A 198 10.69 -13.31 4.39
C ALA A 198 9.58 -14.24 3.87
N LYS A 199 8.33 -13.79 3.91
CA LYS A 199 7.16 -14.55 3.43
C LYS A 199 7.14 -14.65 1.90
N LEU A 200 7.36 -13.55 1.17
CA LEU A 200 7.40 -13.57 -0.30
C LEU A 200 8.54 -14.43 -0.85
N THR A 201 9.68 -14.45 -0.15
CA THR A 201 10.84 -15.28 -0.53
C THR A 201 10.77 -16.71 0.01
N ASN A 202 9.61 -17.09 0.55
CA ASN A 202 9.28 -18.40 1.09
C ASN A 202 10.42 -18.98 1.96
N MET A 203 10.85 -18.23 2.98
CA MET A 203 11.90 -18.70 3.89
C MET A 203 11.41 -19.94 4.68
N PRO A 204 12.30 -20.91 4.99
CA PRO A 204 11.94 -22.10 5.75
C PRO A 204 11.32 -21.77 7.12
N GLU A 205 10.36 -22.58 7.55
CA GLU A 205 9.64 -22.38 8.82
C GLU A 205 10.57 -22.36 10.04
N SER A 206 11.65 -23.14 10.03
CA SER A 206 12.67 -23.12 11.10
C SER A 206 13.33 -21.75 11.24
N ILE A 207 13.61 -21.07 10.13
CA ILE A 207 14.16 -19.71 10.12
C ILE A 207 13.09 -18.71 10.54
N LEU A 208 11.87 -18.82 10.00
CA LEU A 208 10.77 -17.91 10.32
C LEU A 208 10.43 -17.92 11.81
N SER A 209 10.34 -19.11 12.41
CA SER A 209 10.05 -19.31 13.84
C SER A 209 11.10 -18.68 14.76
N GLU A 210 12.38 -18.67 14.36
CA GLU A 210 13.44 -18.00 15.12
C GLU A 210 13.44 -16.49 14.86
N LEU A 211 13.39 -16.09 13.59
CA LEU A 211 13.46 -14.71 13.16
C LEU A 211 12.30 -13.86 13.73
N PHE A 212 11.09 -14.40 13.80
CA PHE A 212 9.91 -13.65 14.26
C PHE A 212 9.45 -14.01 15.68
N ARG A 213 10.30 -14.67 16.47
CA ARG A 213 10.01 -14.97 17.87
C ARG A 213 9.75 -13.68 18.65
N GLY A 214 8.61 -13.58 19.32
CA GLY A 214 8.21 -12.40 20.11
C GLY A 214 7.73 -11.20 19.28
N THR A 215 7.86 -11.24 17.95
CA THR A 215 7.51 -10.12 17.08
C THR A 215 6.02 -9.80 17.10
N ALA A 216 5.16 -10.82 17.16
CA ALA A 216 3.72 -10.61 17.22
C ALA A 216 3.26 -9.95 18.53
N ASP A 217 3.91 -10.27 19.67
CA ASP A 217 3.68 -9.62 20.96
C ASP A 217 4.12 -8.16 20.94
N TRP A 218 5.28 -7.87 20.34
CA TRP A 218 5.74 -6.51 20.15
C TRP A 218 4.79 -5.69 19.27
N ILE A 219 4.33 -6.23 18.13
CA ILE A 219 3.33 -5.55 17.28
C ILE A 219 2.04 -5.28 18.06
N ALA A 220 1.54 -6.27 18.82
CA ALA A 220 0.33 -6.11 19.63
C ALA A 220 0.45 -4.97 20.66
N SER A 221 1.64 -4.79 21.26
CA SER A 221 1.91 -3.69 22.17
C SER A 221 1.91 -2.30 21.52
N CYS A 222 1.95 -2.22 20.18
CA CYS A 222 1.80 -0.96 19.43
C CYS A 222 0.32 -0.58 19.23
N GLN A 223 -0.65 -1.43 19.55
CA GLN A 223 -2.07 -1.07 19.46
C GLN A 223 -2.43 -0.05 20.55
N THR A 224 -3.08 1.04 20.17
CA THR A 224 -3.37 2.16 21.07
C THR A 224 -4.79 2.07 21.64
N TYR A 225 -5.08 2.91 22.64
CA TYR A 225 -6.43 3.08 23.18
C TYR A 225 -7.46 3.51 22.12
N GLU A 226 -7.02 4.10 21.00
CA GLU A 226 -7.92 4.50 19.91
C GLU A 226 -8.40 3.29 19.09
N GLY A 227 -7.63 2.19 19.10
CA GLY A 227 -7.89 0.95 18.37
C GLY A 227 -6.93 0.66 17.21
N GLY A 228 -6.34 1.70 16.60
CA GLY A 228 -5.28 1.54 15.58
C GLY A 228 -3.90 1.28 16.18
N PHE A 229 -2.86 1.18 15.35
CA PHE A 229 -1.47 0.99 15.81
C PHE A 229 -0.63 2.27 15.66
N GLY A 230 0.21 2.53 16.65
CA GLY A 230 1.31 3.49 16.58
C GLY A 230 2.56 2.89 15.92
N GLY A 231 3.56 3.74 15.68
CA GLY A 231 4.83 3.27 15.10
C GLY A 231 5.61 2.35 16.04
N ALA A 232 5.52 2.63 17.34
CA ALA A 232 6.08 1.88 18.44
C ALA A 232 5.07 1.97 19.61
N PRO A 233 5.28 1.22 20.71
CA PRO A 233 4.42 1.32 21.89
C PRO A 233 4.25 2.77 22.37
N ASP A 234 3.07 3.09 22.89
CA ASP A 234 2.70 4.42 23.42
C ASP A 234 2.66 5.58 22.42
N LEU A 235 2.78 5.32 21.11
CA LEU A 235 2.62 6.35 20.06
C LEU A 235 1.18 6.42 19.52
N GLU A 236 0.81 7.56 18.93
CA GLU A 236 -0.51 7.81 18.34
C GLU A 236 -0.85 6.82 17.22
N ALA A 237 -2.11 6.37 17.14
CA ALA A 237 -2.55 5.47 16.09
C ALA A 237 -2.47 6.15 14.72
N HIS A 238 -1.90 5.49 13.72
CA HIS A 238 -1.67 6.04 12.38
C HIS A 238 -1.97 5.03 11.28
N GLY A 239 -2.63 5.44 10.18
CA GLY A 239 -3.09 4.54 9.12
C GLY A 239 -1.97 3.69 8.52
N GLY A 240 -0.83 4.30 8.19
CA GLY A 240 0.36 3.58 7.71
C GLY A 240 0.92 2.54 8.70
N TYR A 241 1.05 2.90 9.98
CA TYR A 241 1.54 1.97 11.02
C TYR A 241 0.50 0.89 11.35
N THR A 242 -0.79 1.24 11.28
CA THR A 242 -1.91 0.33 11.45
C THR A 242 -1.92 -0.74 10.38
N PHE A 243 -1.74 -0.36 9.11
CA PHE A 243 -1.54 -1.32 8.03
C PHE A 243 -0.35 -2.25 8.30
N CYS A 244 0.82 -1.68 8.62
CA CYS A 244 2.03 -2.46 8.89
C CYS A 244 1.79 -3.46 10.04
N GLY A 245 1.09 -3.04 11.11
CA GLY A 245 0.77 -3.88 12.25
C GLY A 245 -0.16 -5.04 11.87
N ILE A 246 -1.36 -4.75 11.35
CA ILE A 246 -2.33 -5.82 11.07
C ILE A 246 -1.89 -6.73 9.93
N ALA A 247 -1.24 -6.20 8.89
CA ALA A 247 -0.72 -7.02 7.80
C ALA A 247 0.38 -7.98 8.30
N SER A 248 1.25 -7.50 9.20
CA SER A 248 2.27 -8.34 9.84
C SER A 248 1.65 -9.44 10.69
N LEU A 249 0.67 -9.12 11.54
CA LEU A 249 -0.03 -10.12 12.36
C LEU A 249 -0.77 -11.15 11.50
N ALA A 250 -1.40 -10.72 10.41
CA ALA A 250 -2.04 -11.63 9.45
C ALA A 250 -1.02 -12.55 8.77
N LEU A 251 0.12 -12.03 8.32
CA LEU A 251 1.21 -12.82 7.70
C LEU A 251 1.87 -13.82 8.66
N LEU A 252 1.85 -13.52 9.96
CA LEU A 252 2.32 -14.41 11.03
C LEU A 252 1.23 -15.38 11.53
N ASN A 253 -0.02 -15.25 11.06
CA ASN A 253 -1.18 -15.98 11.58
C ASN A 253 -1.41 -15.76 13.09
N GLU A 254 -1.21 -14.52 13.55
CA GLU A 254 -1.23 -14.08 14.95
C GLU A 254 -2.17 -12.87 15.17
N ALA A 255 -3.15 -12.69 14.28
CA ALA A 255 -4.10 -11.57 14.34
C ALA A 255 -4.99 -11.58 15.60
N ASP A 256 -5.07 -12.68 16.33
CA ASP A 256 -5.78 -12.77 17.61
C ASP A 256 -5.06 -12.04 18.76
N LYS A 257 -3.81 -11.62 18.58
CA LYS A 257 -3.07 -10.84 19.60
C LYS A 257 -3.50 -9.38 19.69
N CYS A 258 -4.30 -8.87 18.77
CA CYS A 258 -4.83 -7.49 18.83
C CYS A 258 -6.36 -7.48 19.02
N ASP A 259 -6.88 -6.37 19.56
CA ASP A 259 -8.31 -6.10 19.58
C ASP A 259 -8.79 -5.72 18.17
N LYS A 260 -9.16 -6.73 17.39
CA LYS A 260 -9.65 -6.57 16.02
C LYS A 260 -10.94 -5.74 15.93
N LYS A 261 -11.76 -5.72 16.98
CA LYS A 261 -13.02 -4.94 16.99
C LYS A 261 -12.71 -3.45 17.15
N ALA A 262 -11.86 -3.09 18.11
CA ALA A 262 -11.39 -1.72 18.27
C ALA A 262 -10.66 -1.22 17.02
N LEU A 263 -9.81 -2.07 16.43
CA LEU A 263 -9.13 -1.79 15.17
C LEU A 263 -10.09 -1.48 14.02
N LEU A 264 -11.10 -2.33 13.81
CA LEU A 264 -12.09 -2.11 12.75
C LEU A 264 -12.85 -0.80 12.99
N GLN A 265 -13.31 -0.54 14.22
CA GLN A 265 -14.00 0.70 14.55
C GLN A 265 -13.14 1.95 14.31
N TRP A 266 -11.87 1.92 14.72
CA TRP A 266 -10.94 3.01 14.49
C TRP A 266 -10.72 3.29 13.01
N THR A 267 -10.51 2.22 12.23
CA THR A 267 -10.21 2.28 10.80
C THR A 267 -11.40 2.82 10.00
N LEU A 268 -12.62 2.37 10.31
CA LEU A 268 -13.84 2.89 9.65
C LEU A 268 -14.07 4.37 9.92
N ARG A 269 -13.71 4.87 11.12
CA ARG A 269 -13.78 6.30 11.49
C ARG A 269 -12.67 7.16 10.86
N ARG A 270 -11.88 6.62 9.93
CA ARG A 270 -10.92 7.38 9.12
C ARG A 270 -11.51 7.84 7.81
N GLN A 271 -12.61 7.26 7.35
CA GLN A 271 -13.26 7.74 6.14
C GLN A 271 -13.96 9.07 6.43
N MET A 272 -13.65 10.08 5.62
CA MET A 272 -14.15 11.43 5.79
C MET A 272 -15.53 11.54 5.13
N SER A 273 -16.55 11.94 5.90
CA SER A 273 -17.93 11.97 5.42
C SER A 273 -18.14 12.94 4.24
N TYR A 274 -17.48 14.10 4.29
CA TYR A 274 -17.59 15.09 3.23
C TYR A 274 -16.73 14.70 2.02
N GLU A 275 -15.42 14.54 2.22
CA GLU A 275 -14.47 14.30 1.13
C GLU A 275 -14.50 12.89 0.56
N GLY A 276 -15.00 11.89 1.28
CA GLY A 276 -15.08 10.49 0.85
C GLY A 276 -13.78 9.68 0.94
N GLY A 277 -12.62 10.36 0.90
CA GLY A 277 -11.29 9.76 1.15
C GLY A 277 -11.00 9.45 2.62
N PHE A 278 -9.76 9.10 2.93
CA PHE A 278 -9.34 8.74 4.29
C PHE A 278 -8.35 9.75 4.90
N GLN A 279 -8.49 10.02 6.20
CA GLN A 279 -7.44 10.67 7.01
C GLN A 279 -6.54 9.62 7.67
N GLY A 280 -5.25 9.94 7.84
CA GLY A 280 -4.30 9.01 8.47
C GLY A 280 -4.45 8.85 9.98
N ARG A 281 -4.99 9.87 10.64
CA ARG A 281 -5.13 9.96 12.10
C ARG A 281 -6.32 10.82 12.48
N THR A 282 -6.81 10.67 13.70
CA THR A 282 -7.90 11.47 14.25
C THR A 282 -7.56 12.97 14.16
N ASN A 283 -8.50 13.81 13.70
CA ASN A 283 -8.31 15.27 13.57
C ASN A 283 -7.20 15.73 12.61
N LYS A 284 -6.87 14.91 11.59
CA LYS A 284 -5.98 15.29 10.49
C LYS A 284 -6.76 15.32 9.18
N LEU A 285 -6.13 15.85 8.14
CA LEU A 285 -6.78 16.04 6.85
C LEU A 285 -6.87 14.72 6.07
N VAL A 286 -7.83 14.66 5.15
CA VAL A 286 -7.88 13.65 4.09
C VAL A 286 -6.59 13.66 3.26
N ASP A 287 -6.15 12.49 2.79
CA ASP A 287 -5.01 12.32 1.90
C ASP A 287 -5.18 11.04 1.05
N GLY A 288 -4.96 11.17 -0.26
CA GLY A 288 -5.12 10.11 -1.25
C GLY A 288 -4.31 8.85 -0.96
N CYS A 289 -3.14 8.94 -0.32
CA CYS A 289 -2.34 7.74 -0.03
C CYS A 289 -2.99 6.83 1.02
N TYR A 290 -3.82 7.37 1.92
CA TYR A 290 -4.55 6.56 2.90
C TYR A 290 -5.66 5.72 2.26
N SER A 291 -5.99 5.97 0.99
CA SER A 291 -6.84 5.06 0.21
C SER A 291 -6.30 3.64 0.21
N PHE A 292 -4.96 3.45 0.21
CA PHE A 292 -4.38 2.13 0.43
C PHE A 292 -4.13 1.84 1.91
N TRP A 293 -3.41 2.70 2.63
CA TRP A 293 -2.99 2.37 4.00
C TRP A 293 -4.17 2.10 4.94
N VAL A 294 -5.23 2.90 4.86
CA VAL A 294 -6.45 2.67 5.62
C VAL A 294 -7.38 1.73 4.86
N GLY A 295 -7.58 1.94 3.56
CA GLY A 295 -8.51 1.14 2.76
C GLY A 295 -8.20 -0.36 2.74
N ALA A 296 -6.92 -0.76 2.71
CA ALA A 296 -6.50 -2.17 2.78
C ALA A 296 -6.55 -2.74 4.20
N THR A 297 -6.42 -1.92 5.24
CA THR A 297 -6.54 -2.36 6.65
C THR A 297 -7.93 -2.94 6.93
N ILE A 298 -8.97 -2.40 6.29
CA ILE A 298 -10.37 -2.81 6.50
C ILE A 298 -10.61 -4.27 6.09
N PRO A 299 -10.39 -4.70 4.83
CA PRO A 299 -10.56 -6.10 4.43
C PRO A 299 -9.63 -7.05 5.17
N ILE A 300 -8.38 -6.67 5.48
CA ILE A 300 -7.48 -7.51 6.28
C ILE A 300 -8.08 -7.75 7.69
N THR A 301 -8.60 -6.71 8.33
CA THR A 301 -9.20 -6.82 9.67
C THR A 301 -10.50 -7.63 9.62
N GLN A 302 -11.31 -7.48 8.55
CA GLN A 302 -12.53 -8.27 8.36
C GLN A 302 -12.22 -9.75 8.18
N ALA A 303 -11.29 -10.11 7.29
CA ALA A 303 -10.90 -11.48 7.04
C ALA A 303 -10.37 -12.17 8.32
N THR A 304 -9.61 -11.44 9.14
CA THR A 304 -9.10 -11.97 10.43
C THR A 304 -10.17 -12.06 11.52
N LEU A 305 -11.28 -11.32 11.45
CA LEU A 305 -12.39 -11.41 12.41
C LEU A 305 -13.29 -12.63 12.15
N ILE A 306 -13.53 -12.95 10.89
CA ILE A 306 -14.53 -13.96 10.48
C ILE A 306 -13.88 -15.34 10.36
N GLY A 307 -12.57 -15.37 10.08
CA GLY A 307 -11.85 -16.59 9.75
C GLY A 307 -12.29 -17.17 8.41
N SER A 308 -11.64 -18.26 7.98
CA SER A 308 -11.81 -18.87 6.65
C SER A 308 -13.17 -19.54 6.39
N SER A 309 -14.17 -19.31 7.26
CA SER A 309 -15.38 -20.14 7.34
C SER A 309 -16.66 -19.45 6.89
N ARG A 310 -16.62 -18.16 6.52
CA ARG A 310 -17.78 -17.42 6.01
C ARG A 310 -17.37 -16.39 4.96
N ASP A 311 -18.16 -16.34 3.90
CA ASP A 311 -18.07 -15.27 2.91
C ASP A 311 -18.61 -13.97 3.48
N MET A 312 -18.11 -12.85 2.97
CA MET A 312 -18.56 -11.52 3.33
C MET A 312 -19.72 -11.09 2.45
N ASP A 313 -20.80 -10.62 3.08
CA ASP A 313 -21.98 -10.16 2.33
C ASP A 313 -21.83 -8.71 1.83
N GLN A 314 -21.03 -7.86 2.51
CA GLN A 314 -20.89 -6.42 2.19
C GLN A 314 -19.51 -5.84 2.57
N THR A 315 -19.08 -4.81 1.84
CA THR A 315 -17.99 -3.90 2.25
C THR A 315 -18.43 -3.09 3.46
N LEU A 316 -17.50 -2.81 4.39
CA LEU A 316 -17.81 -2.03 5.60
C LEU A 316 -17.47 -0.54 5.49
N PHE A 317 -16.95 -0.10 4.35
CA PHE A 317 -16.67 1.30 4.07
C PHE A 317 -17.28 1.70 2.73
N ASP A 318 -17.45 2.99 2.52
CA ASP A 318 -18.07 3.52 1.31
C ASP A 318 -17.05 3.49 0.15
N VAL A 319 -17.04 2.39 -0.59
CA VAL A 319 -16.18 2.19 -1.77
C VAL A 319 -16.48 3.18 -2.89
N GLY A 320 -17.72 3.67 -2.98
CA GLY A 320 -18.12 4.68 -3.96
C GLY A 320 -17.53 6.04 -3.62
N ALA A 321 -17.72 6.52 -2.38
CA ALA A 321 -17.19 7.79 -1.92
C ALA A 321 -15.66 7.88 -2.01
N MET A 322 -14.94 6.77 -1.74
CA MET A 322 -13.48 6.76 -1.89
C MET A 322 -13.07 6.86 -3.36
N GLN A 323 -13.68 6.07 -4.27
CA GLN A 323 -13.40 6.18 -5.71
C GLN A 323 -13.75 7.58 -6.24
N GLU A 324 -14.84 8.19 -5.77
CA GLU A 324 -15.26 9.55 -6.10
C GLU A 324 -14.20 10.57 -5.72
N TYR A 325 -13.69 10.53 -4.48
CA TYR A 325 -12.61 11.40 -4.03
C TYR A 325 -11.39 11.30 -4.95
N ILE A 326 -11.00 10.09 -5.32
CA ILE A 326 -9.83 9.89 -6.16
C ILE A 326 -10.04 10.42 -7.58
N LEU A 327 -11.15 10.03 -8.21
CA LEU A 327 -11.46 10.42 -9.59
C LEU A 327 -11.61 11.94 -9.72
N LEU A 328 -12.26 12.60 -8.76
CA LEU A 328 -12.61 14.02 -8.89
C LEU A 328 -11.58 14.97 -8.24
N CYS A 329 -10.85 14.53 -7.22
CA CYS A 329 -9.98 15.41 -6.43
C CYS A 329 -8.48 15.11 -6.55
N CYS A 330 -8.10 13.86 -6.86
CA CYS A 330 -6.70 13.43 -6.75
C CYS A 330 -5.97 13.25 -8.10
N GLN A 331 -6.61 13.54 -9.24
CA GLN A 331 -6.00 13.40 -10.56
C GLN A 331 -5.37 14.70 -11.05
N LYS A 332 -4.17 14.61 -11.64
CA LYS A 332 -3.60 15.72 -12.42
C LYS A 332 -3.87 15.55 -13.92
N PRO A 333 -4.24 16.62 -14.64
CA PRO A 333 -4.53 16.53 -16.08
C PRO A 333 -3.35 16.02 -16.93
N ASN A 334 -2.11 16.21 -16.46
CA ASN A 334 -0.88 15.79 -17.12
C ASN A 334 -0.32 14.46 -16.56
N GLY A 335 -1.14 13.65 -15.89
CA GLY A 335 -0.74 12.36 -15.33
C GLY A 335 -0.23 12.46 -13.90
N GLY A 336 -0.11 11.31 -13.22
CA GLY A 336 0.15 11.24 -11.78
C GLY A 336 -1.06 11.59 -10.90
N LEU A 337 -1.02 11.12 -9.64
CA LEU A 337 -2.00 11.42 -8.61
C LEU A 337 -1.34 12.15 -7.43
N ILE A 338 -2.19 12.74 -6.58
CA ILE A 338 -1.79 13.65 -5.51
C ILE A 338 -2.39 13.25 -4.16
N ASP A 339 -1.84 13.82 -3.09
CA ASP A 339 -2.42 13.83 -1.73
C ASP A 339 -3.87 14.38 -1.76
N LYS A 340 -4.02 15.67 -2.08
CA LYS A 340 -5.30 16.40 -2.08
C LYS A 340 -5.23 17.59 -3.07
N PRO A 341 -6.36 18.22 -3.42
CA PRO A 341 -6.36 19.40 -4.28
C PRO A 341 -5.34 20.47 -3.85
N GLY A 342 -4.58 20.98 -4.82
CA GLY A 342 -3.52 21.98 -4.59
C GLY A 342 -2.14 21.42 -4.27
N LYS A 343 -1.98 20.10 -4.07
CA LYS A 343 -0.68 19.44 -3.91
C LYS A 343 -0.05 19.03 -5.26
N PRO A 344 1.29 18.92 -5.33
CA PRO A 344 1.96 18.39 -6.52
C PRO A 344 1.74 16.87 -6.65
N GLN A 345 1.89 16.34 -7.87
CA GLN A 345 1.94 14.90 -8.13
C GLN A 345 3.30 14.32 -7.80
N ASP A 346 3.29 13.08 -7.33
CA ASP A 346 4.48 12.28 -7.10
C ASP A 346 4.20 10.78 -7.29
N LEU A 347 5.28 9.99 -7.36
CA LEU A 347 5.21 8.55 -7.56
C LEU A 347 4.53 7.83 -6.39
N TYR A 348 4.75 8.30 -5.16
CA TYR A 348 4.20 7.70 -3.95
C TYR A 348 2.66 7.77 -3.94
N HIS A 349 2.09 8.96 -4.11
CA HIS A 349 0.64 9.15 -4.17
C HIS A 349 0.05 8.48 -5.41
N THR A 350 0.75 8.50 -6.55
CA THR A 350 0.31 7.76 -7.74
C THR A 350 0.11 6.27 -7.43
N CYS A 351 1.09 5.62 -6.78
CA CYS A 351 1.01 4.22 -6.42
C CYS A 351 -0.08 3.93 -5.39
N TYR A 352 -0.05 4.59 -4.23
CA TYR A 352 -0.95 4.23 -3.14
C TYR A 352 -2.40 4.65 -3.39
N THR A 353 -2.62 5.72 -4.15
CA THR A 353 -3.98 6.09 -4.54
C THR A 353 -4.57 5.05 -5.52
N LEU A 354 -3.83 4.63 -6.55
CA LEU A 354 -4.28 3.56 -7.46
C LEU A 354 -4.47 2.23 -6.72
N SER A 355 -3.56 1.91 -5.79
CA SER A 355 -3.66 0.70 -4.97
C SER A 355 -4.94 0.71 -4.13
N GLY A 356 -5.31 1.87 -3.55
CA GLY A 356 -6.56 2.04 -2.82
C GLY A 356 -7.80 1.87 -3.68
N VAL A 357 -7.82 2.45 -4.88
CA VAL A 357 -8.91 2.25 -5.86
C VAL A 357 -9.05 0.77 -6.21
N SER A 358 -7.95 0.07 -6.45
CA SER A 358 -7.95 -1.37 -6.70
C SER A 358 -8.58 -2.15 -5.52
N ILE A 359 -8.18 -1.85 -4.27
CA ILE A 359 -8.78 -2.48 -3.08
C ILE A 359 -10.29 -2.25 -3.01
N ALA A 360 -10.77 -1.04 -3.29
CA ALA A 360 -12.20 -0.75 -3.24
C ALA A 360 -13.00 -1.37 -4.38
N GLN A 361 -12.41 -1.53 -5.56
CA GLN A 361 -13.05 -2.21 -6.69
C GLN A 361 -13.14 -3.71 -6.45
N HIS A 362 -12.13 -4.32 -5.82
CA HIS A 362 -12.01 -5.78 -5.68
C HIS A 362 -12.25 -6.26 -4.25
N SER A 363 -13.36 -5.85 -3.64
CA SER A 363 -13.72 -6.33 -2.30
C SER A 363 -14.04 -7.83 -2.29
N GLU A 364 -13.72 -8.51 -1.19
CA GLU A 364 -13.98 -9.94 -0.98
C GLU A 364 -15.48 -10.31 -1.04
N CYS A 365 -16.39 -9.35 -0.83
CA CYS A 365 -17.83 -9.58 -0.97
C CYS A 365 -18.35 -9.44 -2.41
N ALA A 366 -17.54 -8.88 -3.32
CA ALA A 366 -17.98 -8.53 -4.66
C ALA A 366 -17.64 -9.65 -5.65
N HIS A 367 -18.66 -10.17 -6.34
CA HIS A 367 -18.48 -11.18 -7.39
C HIS A 367 -17.86 -10.60 -8.67
N GLN A 368 -17.95 -9.28 -8.83
CA GLN A 368 -17.42 -8.48 -9.94
C GLN A 368 -16.82 -7.19 -9.40
N PRO A 369 -15.88 -6.55 -10.11
CA PRO A 369 -15.30 -5.30 -9.66
C PRO A 369 -16.35 -4.20 -9.47
N GLN A 370 -16.38 -3.56 -8.31
CA GLN A 370 -17.27 -2.44 -7.99
C GLN A 370 -16.69 -1.13 -8.54
N VAL A 371 -16.95 -0.83 -9.81
CA VAL A 371 -16.36 0.32 -10.51
C VAL A 371 -17.31 1.52 -10.49
N LEU A 372 -16.87 2.66 -9.97
CA LEU A 372 -17.62 3.91 -10.03
C LEU A 372 -17.41 4.61 -11.39
N GLY A 373 -18.52 5.00 -12.02
CA GLY A 373 -18.51 5.76 -13.26
C GLY A 373 -18.25 4.90 -14.50
N ASP A 374 -17.28 5.32 -15.33
CA ASP A 374 -17.01 4.64 -16.60
C ASP A 374 -16.28 3.31 -16.37
N PRO A 375 -16.65 2.20 -17.05
CA PRO A 375 -15.94 0.92 -16.96
C PRO A 375 -14.42 1.00 -17.22
N VAL A 376 -13.94 1.99 -17.97
CA VAL A 376 -12.50 2.24 -18.19
C VAL A 376 -11.73 2.56 -16.88
N ASN A 377 -12.45 2.92 -15.81
CA ASN A 377 -11.90 3.17 -14.48
C ASN A 377 -11.45 1.89 -13.76
N SER A 378 -11.81 0.70 -14.27
CA SER A 378 -11.43 -0.57 -13.67
C SER A 378 -9.91 -0.77 -13.62
N LEU A 379 -9.36 -1.02 -12.45
CA LEU A 379 -7.95 -1.37 -12.23
C LEU A 379 -7.79 -2.89 -12.09
N LEU A 380 -6.57 -3.39 -12.29
CA LEU A 380 -6.23 -4.77 -11.92
C LEU A 380 -6.17 -4.92 -10.39
N PRO A 381 -6.45 -6.11 -9.84
CA PRO A 381 -6.41 -6.35 -8.40
C PRO A 381 -4.98 -6.28 -7.85
N THR A 382 -4.86 -5.87 -6.58
CA THR A 382 -3.62 -5.91 -5.79
C THR A 382 -3.80 -6.79 -4.56
N HIS A 383 -2.75 -7.49 -4.14
CA HIS A 383 -2.77 -8.32 -2.95
C HIS A 383 -2.78 -7.44 -1.68
N PRO A 384 -3.76 -7.58 -0.77
CA PRO A 384 -3.92 -6.65 0.35
C PRO A 384 -2.73 -6.66 1.32
N LEU A 385 -2.08 -7.81 1.54
CA LEU A 385 -0.93 -7.92 2.45
C LEU A 385 0.43 -7.53 1.85
N PHE A 386 0.57 -7.45 0.52
CA PHE A 386 1.88 -7.26 -0.14
C PHE A 386 1.92 -6.07 -1.11
N ASN A 387 0.74 -5.56 -1.50
CA ASN A 387 0.54 -4.53 -2.50
C ASN A 387 1.30 -4.75 -3.82
N ILE A 388 1.24 -5.97 -4.34
CA ILE A 388 1.67 -6.36 -5.69
C ILE A 388 0.57 -7.21 -6.33
N PRO A 389 0.58 -7.46 -7.66
CA PRO A 389 -0.44 -8.29 -8.29
C PRO A 389 -0.54 -9.66 -7.61
N PRO A 390 -1.75 -10.20 -7.34
CA PRO A 390 -1.90 -11.51 -6.69
C PRO A 390 -1.15 -12.65 -7.42
N ASN A 391 -1.11 -12.61 -8.76
CA ASN A 391 -0.35 -13.58 -9.55
C ASN A 391 1.16 -13.47 -9.30
N SER A 392 1.71 -12.27 -9.14
CA SER A 392 3.12 -12.06 -8.79
C SER A 392 3.48 -12.67 -7.43
N VAL A 393 2.57 -12.60 -6.45
CA VAL A 393 2.74 -13.29 -5.16
C VAL A 393 2.80 -14.80 -5.36
N ALA A 394 1.82 -15.36 -6.09
CA ALA A 394 1.74 -16.80 -6.33
C ALA A 394 2.96 -17.34 -7.09
N ASP A 395 3.43 -16.63 -8.11
CA ASP A 395 4.58 -17.00 -8.93
C ASP A 395 5.89 -16.92 -8.13
N ALA A 396 6.07 -15.90 -7.30
CA ALA A 396 7.22 -15.78 -6.41
C ALA A 396 7.28 -16.96 -5.41
N LEU A 397 6.16 -17.25 -4.74
CA LEU A 397 6.07 -18.38 -3.79
C LEU A 397 6.36 -19.72 -4.47
N ARG A 398 5.84 -19.94 -5.68
CA ARG A 398 6.11 -21.15 -6.47
C ARG A 398 7.60 -21.26 -6.81
N TYR A 399 8.23 -20.18 -7.27
CA TYR A 399 9.65 -20.17 -7.61
C TYR A 399 10.54 -20.52 -6.41
N PHE A 400 10.30 -19.88 -5.26
CA PHE A 400 11.13 -20.07 -4.07
C PHE A 400 10.87 -21.41 -3.35
N SER A 401 9.69 -22.00 -3.53
CA SER A 401 9.40 -23.38 -3.09
C SER A 401 10.26 -24.40 -3.83
N ASN A 402 10.27 -24.35 -5.17
CA ASN A 402 10.97 -25.32 -6.01
C ASN A 402 12.50 -25.29 -5.80
N ASN A 403 13.07 -24.10 -5.60
CA ASN A 403 14.51 -23.96 -5.34
C ASN A 403 14.93 -24.42 -3.94
N SER A 404 14.01 -24.49 -2.97
CA SER A 404 14.32 -25.05 -1.64
C SER A 404 14.41 -26.58 -1.73
N ASN A 405 13.47 -27.22 -2.42
CA ASN A 405 13.47 -28.66 -2.65
C ASN A 405 14.69 -29.16 -3.47
N ALA A 406 15.17 -28.36 -4.44
CA ALA A 406 16.32 -28.72 -5.26
C ALA A 406 17.65 -28.73 -4.47
N LYS A 407 17.79 -27.90 -3.42
CA LYS A 407 18.96 -27.92 -2.53
C LYS A 407 18.93 -29.13 -1.58
N ASP A 408 17.75 -29.49 -1.07
CA ASP A 408 17.59 -30.65 -0.18
C ASP A 408 17.80 -31.99 -0.93
N SER A 409 17.42 -32.07 -2.21
CA SER A 409 17.72 -33.26 -3.04
C SER A 409 19.21 -33.40 -3.37
N ALA A 410 19.92 -32.30 -3.63
CA ALA A 410 21.36 -32.34 -3.91
C ALA A 410 22.20 -32.71 -2.66
N TYR A 411 21.72 -32.38 -1.46
CA TYR A 411 22.35 -32.77 -0.21
C TYR A 411 22.16 -34.26 0.11
N ASN A 412 20.99 -34.82 -0.20
CA ASN A 412 20.70 -36.24 0.00
C ASN A 412 21.33 -37.18 -1.04
N GLU A 413 21.74 -36.68 -2.20
CA GLU A 413 22.51 -37.45 -3.19
C GLU A 413 24.04 -37.41 -2.96
N SER A 414 24.50 -36.59 -2.01
CA SER A 414 25.93 -36.43 -1.67
C SER A 414 26.31 -37.00 -0.30
N THR A 415 25.38 -37.67 0.39
CA THR A 415 25.60 -38.54 1.57
C THR A 415 25.32 -39.99 1.21
#